data_AF-A0A401PD31-F1
#
_entry.id   AF-A0A401PD31-F1
#
_cell.length_a   1.000
_cell.length_b   1.000
_cell.length_c   1.000
_cell.angle_alpha   90.00
_cell.angle_beta   90.00
_cell.angle_gamma   90.00
#
_symmetry.space_group_name_H-M   'P 1'
#
loop_
_entity.id
_entity.type
_entity.pdbx_description
1 polymer ?
#
loop_
_entity_poly.entity_id
_entity_poly.type
_entity_poly.pdbx_seq_one_letter_code
_entity_poly.pdbx_strand_id
1 'polypeptide(L)'
;QNIFGAYYHGTPVVHTEKNSLNNRFLPWDTIETEAILSIDDDAHLRHDEIMFGFRVWREARDRIVGFPGRYHAWDMAHQSWLYNSNYSCELSMVLTGAAFFHKYYAYLYSYIMPQAIRDMVDEYINCEDIAMNFLVSHITRKPPIKVTSRWTFRCPGCPQALSHDDSHFHERHKCINFFVKVYGYMPLLYTQFRVDSVLFKTRLPHDKTKCFKFI
;
A
#
# COMPACT_ATOMS: atom_id res chain seq x y z
N GLN A 1 -1.16 -19.67 18.82
CA GLN A 1 -0.10 -19.59 17.79
C GLN A 1 1.19 -19.34 18.53
N ASN A 2 2.20 -20.20 18.37
CA ASN A 2 3.48 -20.06 19.06
C ASN A 2 4.28 -18.95 18.38
N ILE A 3 4.32 -17.77 19.00
CA ILE A 3 5.14 -16.65 18.54
C ILE A 3 6.57 -16.92 19.00
N PHE A 4 7.46 -17.29 18.09
CA PHE A 4 8.91 -17.15 18.33
C PHE A 4 9.27 -15.67 18.17
N GLY A 5 9.04 -14.90 19.22
CA GLY A 5 9.38 -13.49 19.27
C GLY A 5 10.88 -13.32 19.55
N ALA A 6 11.66 -12.89 18.57
CA ALA A 6 13.00 -12.38 18.82
C ALA A 6 12.90 -10.88 19.14
N TYR A 7 13.73 -10.36 20.05
CA TYR A 7 13.79 -8.91 20.30
C TYR A 7 15.01 -8.33 19.59
N TYR A 8 14.80 -7.28 18.79
CA TYR A 8 15.88 -6.51 18.18
C TYR A 8 15.85 -5.07 18.72
N HIS A 9 16.85 -4.69 19.52
CA HIS A 9 16.91 -3.39 20.21
C HIS A 9 15.60 -3.00 20.93
N GLY A 10 14.98 -3.95 21.63
CA GLY A 10 13.73 -3.73 22.38
C GLY A 10 12.46 -3.75 21.52
N THR A 11 12.57 -3.94 20.20
CA THR A 11 11.42 -4.12 19.29
C THR A 11 11.18 -5.61 19.07
N PRO A 12 9.97 -6.13 19.33
CA PRO A 12 9.62 -7.51 19.02
C PRO A 12 9.63 -7.78 17.52
N VAL A 13 10.16 -8.93 17.12
CA VAL A 13 10.21 -9.44 15.76
C VAL A 13 9.40 -10.73 15.72
N VAL A 14 8.39 -10.76 14.85
CA VAL A 14 7.49 -11.91 14.67
C VAL A 14 7.81 -12.58 13.34
N HIS A 15 8.05 -13.89 13.38
CA HIS A 15 8.25 -14.71 12.19
C HIS A 15 7.01 -15.58 11.93
N THR A 16 6.61 -15.67 10.66
CA THR A 16 5.52 -16.53 10.21
C THR A 16 6.06 -17.82 9.60
N GLU A 17 5.36 -18.93 9.83
CA GLU A 17 5.80 -20.27 9.36
C GLU A 17 5.56 -20.51 7.86
N LYS A 18 4.48 -19.94 7.31
CA LYS A 18 4.10 -20.08 5.89
C LYS A 18 4.59 -18.87 5.11
N ASN A 19 5.11 -19.10 3.90
CA ASN A 19 5.32 -18.01 2.93
C ASN A 19 3.96 -17.58 2.34
N SER A 20 3.47 -16.40 2.73
CA SER A 20 2.21 -15.83 2.28
C SER A 20 2.25 -14.32 2.39
N LEU A 21 1.79 -13.62 1.35
CA LEU A 21 1.67 -12.16 1.39
C LEU A 21 0.60 -11.66 2.36
N ASN A 22 -0.39 -12.50 2.70
CA ASN A 22 -1.43 -12.16 3.67
C ASN A 22 -0.86 -11.95 5.09
N ASN A 23 0.29 -12.54 5.41
CA ASN A 23 0.89 -12.52 6.75
C ASN A 23 1.18 -11.11 7.26
N ARG A 24 1.53 -10.18 6.37
CA ARG A 24 1.86 -8.79 6.73
C ARG A 24 0.67 -8.00 7.30
N PHE A 25 -0.54 -8.52 7.14
CA PHE A 25 -1.78 -7.91 7.64
C PHE A 25 -2.37 -8.64 8.85
N LEU A 26 -1.70 -9.67 9.37
CA LEU A 26 -2.17 -10.34 10.57
C LEU A 26 -2.17 -9.36 11.76
N PRO A 27 -3.27 -9.28 12.53
CA PRO A 27 -3.40 -8.34 13.64
C PRO A 27 -2.71 -8.90 14.89
N TRP A 28 -1.38 -8.93 14.86
CA TRP A 28 -0.56 -9.37 15.99
C TRP A 28 -0.86 -8.50 17.22
N ASP A 29 -0.98 -9.15 18.36
CA ASP A 29 -1.14 -8.58 19.69
C ASP A 29 0.00 -7.61 20.06
N THR A 30 1.20 -7.85 19.51
CA THR A 30 2.35 -6.95 19.63
C THR A 30 2.17 -5.60 18.91
N ILE A 31 1.19 -5.45 18.02
CA ILE A 31 0.89 -4.17 17.34
C ILE A 31 0.02 -3.30 18.23
N GLU A 32 0.67 -2.53 19.10
CA GLU A 32 0.00 -1.64 20.04
C GLU A 32 -0.46 -0.32 19.38
N THR A 33 0.24 0.14 18.33
CA THR A 33 -0.01 1.42 17.66
C THR A 33 -1.25 1.41 16.76
N GLU A 34 -1.91 2.57 16.60
CA GLU A 34 -3.00 2.70 15.61
C GLU A 34 -2.47 2.68 14.17
N ALA A 35 -1.32 3.30 13.92
CA ALA A 35 -0.69 3.33 12.62
C ALA A 35 0.18 2.10 12.41
N ILE A 36 0.05 1.48 11.24
CA ILE A 36 0.98 0.47 10.74
C ILE A 36 1.71 1.07 9.54
N LEU A 37 3.04 1.11 9.58
CA LEU A 37 3.87 1.30 8.40
C LEU A 37 4.15 -0.07 7.80
N SER A 38 3.61 -0.31 6.60
CA SER A 38 3.96 -1.47 5.80
C SER A 38 4.97 -1.06 4.74
N ILE A 39 6.06 -1.83 4.66
CA ILE A 39 7.17 -1.59 3.75
C ILE A 39 7.63 -2.94 3.16
N ASP A 40 7.94 -2.97 1.87
CA ASP A 40 8.60 -4.12 1.23
C ASP A 40 10.09 -4.11 1.59
N ASP A 41 10.70 -5.29 1.62
CA ASP A 41 12.11 -5.48 2.00
C ASP A 41 13.10 -4.89 0.98
N ASP A 42 12.62 -4.61 -0.24
CA ASP A 42 13.37 -3.93 -1.30
C ASP A 42 13.09 -2.40 -1.37
N ALA A 43 12.15 -1.90 -0.57
CA ALA A 43 11.74 -0.49 -0.55
C ALA A 43 12.57 0.34 0.45
N HIS A 44 13.30 1.33 -0.10
CA HIS A 44 14.14 2.22 0.70
C HIS A 44 13.47 3.58 0.94
N LEU A 45 12.96 3.78 2.15
CA LEU A 45 12.44 5.06 2.63
C LEU A 45 13.45 5.79 3.52
N ARG A 46 13.63 7.09 3.29
CA ARG A 46 14.43 7.92 4.20
C ARG A 46 13.64 8.26 5.47
N HIS A 47 14.35 8.55 6.56
CA HIS A 47 13.73 8.95 7.83
C HIS A 47 12.78 10.16 7.67
N ASP A 48 13.16 11.16 6.87
CA ASP A 48 12.34 12.33 6.59
C ASP A 48 11.05 11.98 5.82
N GLU A 49 11.11 10.97 4.94
CA GLU A 49 9.94 10.43 4.22
C GLU A 49 8.98 9.70 5.15
N ILE A 50 9.50 8.86 6.05
CA ILE A 50 8.69 8.15 7.06
C ILE A 50 7.98 9.17 7.95
N MET A 51 8.70 10.17 8.46
CA MET A 51 8.13 11.21 9.32
C MET A 51 7.07 12.04 8.60
N PHE A 52 7.29 12.39 7.33
CA PHE A 52 6.32 13.10 6.52
C PHE A 52 5.06 12.25 6.27
N GLY A 53 5.21 11.01 5.79
CA GLY A 53 4.11 10.09 5.53
C GLY A 53 3.26 9.83 6.77
N PHE A 54 3.89 9.63 7.93
CA PHE A 54 3.19 9.47 9.20
C PHE A 54 2.40 10.72 9.60
N ARG A 55 2.97 11.93 9.42
CA ARG A 55 2.26 13.19 9.69
C ARG A 55 1.04 13.35 8.80
N VAL A 56 1.15 13.04 7.51
CA VAL A 56 0.00 13.06 6.59
C VAL A 56 -1.04 12.02 7.01
N TRP A 57 -0.63 10.82 7.39
CA TRP A 57 -1.56 9.79 7.89
C TRP A 57 -2.29 10.23 9.15
N ARG A 58 -1.64 10.94 10.08
CA ARG A 58 -2.29 11.43 11.31
C ARG A 58 -3.46 12.38 11.04
N GLU A 59 -3.43 13.12 9.93
CA GLU A 59 -4.49 14.03 9.46
C GLU A 59 -5.59 13.29 8.67
N ALA A 60 -5.35 12.03 8.29
CA ALA A 60 -6.23 11.24 7.43
C ALA A 60 -6.23 9.75 7.82
N ARG A 61 -6.40 9.47 9.12
CA ARG A 61 -6.20 8.14 9.73
C ARG A 61 -7.08 7.05 9.13
N ASP A 62 -8.21 7.43 8.55
CA ASP A 62 -9.15 6.52 7.90
C ASP A 62 -8.70 6.06 6.51
N ARG A 63 -7.66 6.62 5.91
CA ARG A 63 -7.21 6.30 4.54
C ARG A 63 -5.84 5.61 4.53
N ILE A 64 -5.56 4.92 3.42
CA ILE A 64 -4.20 4.49 3.10
C ILE A 64 -3.42 5.73 2.64
N VAL A 65 -2.26 5.98 3.27
CA VAL A 65 -1.38 7.11 2.94
C VAL A 65 0.00 6.56 2.61
N GLY A 66 0.51 6.79 1.40
CA GLY A 66 1.77 6.17 0.99
C GLY A 66 2.32 6.67 -0.34
N PHE A 67 3.37 6.01 -0.82
CA PHE A 67 4.22 6.57 -1.88
C PHE A 67 3.83 6.05 -3.27
N PRO A 68 3.83 4.73 -3.57
CA PRO A 68 3.60 4.23 -4.93
C PRO A 68 2.12 4.32 -5.29
N GLY A 69 1.79 5.22 -6.22
CA GLY A 69 0.42 5.38 -6.74
C GLY A 69 0.18 4.47 -7.93
N ARG A 70 -0.99 3.83 -7.99
CA ARG A 70 -1.46 2.97 -9.08
C ARG A 70 -2.94 3.23 -9.36
N TYR A 71 -3.46 2.73 -10.46
CA TYR A 71 -4.87 2.90 -10.79
C TYR A 71 -5.46 1.67 -11.46
N HIS A 72 -6.78 1.53 -11.34
CA HIS A 72 -7.56 0.65 -12.19
C HIS A 72 -7.95 1.41 -13.47
N ALA A 73 -8.25 0.73 -14.57
CA ALA A 73 -8.78 1.34 -15.79
C ALA A 73 -9.82 0.40 -16.42
N TRP A 74 -10.88 0.94 -17.00
CA TRP A 74 -11.85 0.13 -17.73
C TRP A 74 -11.37 -0.11 -19.16
N ASP A 75 -11.30 -1.37 -19.56
CA ASP A 75 -11.04 -1.77 -20.93
C ASP A 75 -12.35 -1.98 -21.68
N MET A 76 -12.65 -1.05 -22.59
CA MET A 76 -13.86 -1.11 -23.41
C MET A 76 -13.88 -2.30 -24.37
N ALA A 77 -12.72 -2.78 -24.84
CA ALA A 77 -12.68 -3.87 -25.81
C ALA A 77 -13.01 -5.22 -25.15
N HIS A 78 -12.45 -5.46 -23.97
CA HIS A 78 -12.63 -6.72 -23.25
C HIS A 78 -13.70 -6.65 -22.14
N GLN A 79 -14.32 -5.48 -21.93
CA GLN A 79 -15.32 -5.24 -20.89
C GLN A 79 -14.85 -5.71 -19.51
N SER A 80 -13.62 -5.32 -19.16
CA SER A 80 -12.96 -5.75 -17.92
C SER A 80 -12.11 -4.65 -17.31
N TRP A 81 -11.80 -4.79 -16.02
CA TRP A 81 -10.92 -3.86 -15.32
C TRP A 81 -9.45 -4.27 -15.46
N LEU A 82 -8.58 -3.31 -15.73
CA LEU A 82 -7.14 -3.48 -15.81
C LEU A 82 -6.46 -2.81 -14.62
N TYR A 83 -5.39 -3.44 -14.14
CA TYR A 83 -4.42 -2.80 -13.23
C TYR A 83 -3.41 -2.00 -14.05
N ASN A 84 -3.08 -0.77 -13.64
CA ASN A 84 -2.15 0.08 -14.36
C ASN A 84 -1.11 0.73 -13.44
N SER A 85 0.15 0.64 -13.85
CA SER A 85 1.31 1.21 -13.14
C SER A 85 1.98 2.38 -13.83
N ASN A 86 1.46 2.84 -14.96
CA ASN A 86 2.00 4.00 -15.67
C ASN A 86 1.84 5.27 -14.84
N TYR A 87 2.66 6.27 -15.16
CA TYR A 87 2.47 7.61 -14.65
C TYR A 87 1.16 8.18 -15.20
N SER A 88 0.26 8.58 -14.30
CA SER A 88 -1.03 9.18 -14.64
C SER A 88 -1.30 10.42 -13.78
N CYS A 89 -2.24 11.25 -14.22
CA CYS A 89 -2.74 12.38 -13.45
C CYS A 89 -3.65 11.95 -12.30
N GLU A 90 -4.15 10.71 -12.34
CA GLU A 90 -5.00 10.13 -11.32
C GLU A 90 -4.42 8.81 -10.80
N LEU A 91 -4.80 8.48 -9.57
CA LEU A 91 -4.56 7.19 -8.94
C LEU A 91 -5.84 6.71 -8.26
N SER A 92 -5.98 5.41 -8.07
CA SER A 92 -7.07 4.85 -7.25
C SER A 92 -6.56 3.92 -6.16
N MET A 93 -5.24 3.68 -6.13
CA MET A 93 -4.58 2.78 -5.21
C MET A 93 -3.25 3.37 -4.77
N VAL A 94 -2.88 3.09 -3.53
CA VAL A 94 -1.53 3.27 -3.00
C VAL A 94 -1.04 1.92 -2.51
N LEU A 95 0.10 1.46 -3.04
CA LEU A 95 0.60 0.12 -2.72
C LEU A 95 1.10 0.05 -1.27
N THR A 96 0.75 -1.01 -0.56
CA THR A 96 1.12 -1.22 0.85
C THR A 96 2.58 -1.57 1.06
N GLY A 97 3.36 -1.71 -0.02
CA GLY A 97 4.81 -1.85 0.03
C GLY A 97 5.58 -0.60 0.46
N ALA A 98 4.89 0.52 0.61
CA ALA A 98 5.38 1.70 1.33
C ALA A 98 4.18 2.59 1.65
N ALA A 99 3.44 2.24 2.70
CA ALA A 99 2.27 3.00 3.12
C ALA A 99 1.95 2.85 4.61
N PHE A 100 1.32 3.89 5.14
CA PHE A 100 0.66 3.90 6.43
C PHE A 100 -0.83 3.60 6.28
N PHE A 101 -1.36 2.78 7.17
CA PHE A 101 -2.80 2.54 7.32
C PHE A 101 -3.15 2.24 8.79
N HIS A 102 -4.43 2.29 9.12
CA HIS A 102 -4.91 2.03 10.46
C HIS A 102 -4.96 0.52 10.76
N LYS A 103 -4.51 0.07 11.95
CA LYS A 103 -4.50 -1.35 12.35
C LYS A 103 -5.87 -2.04 12.28
N TYR A 104 -6.95 -1.26 12.35
CA TYR A 104 -8.31 -1.73 12.12
C TYR A 104 -8.46 -2.42 10.76
N TYR A 105 -7.81 -1.92 9.71
CA TYR A 105 -7.88 -2.53 8.39
C TYR A 105 -7.10 -3.85 8.28
N ALA A 106 -6.02 -4.02 9.07
CA ALA A 106 -5.36 -5.32 9.21
C ALA A 106 -6.32 -6.35 9.83
N TYR A 107 -7.00 -5.99 10.92
CA TYR A 107 -8.01 -6.86 11.54
C TYR A 107 -9.13 -7.24 10.56
N LEU A 108 -9.69 -6.26 9.87
CA LEU A 108 -10.76 -6.50 8.89
C LEU A 108 -10.29 -7.34 7.70
N TYR A 109 -9.07 -7.10 7.22
CA TYR A 109 -8.47 -7.91 6.16
C TYR A 109 -8.38 -9.38 6.59
N SER A 110 -7.86 -9.64 7.79
CA SER A 110 -7.64 -11.02 8.24
C SER A 110 -8.92 -11.76 8.60
N TYR A 111 -9.91 -11.09 9.20
CA TYR A 111 -11.06 -11.79 9.79
C TYR A 111 -12.40 -11.51 9.12
N ILE A 112 -12.56 -10.37 8.45
CA ILE A 112 -13.86 -9.95 7.88
C ILE A 112 -13.88 -10.07 6.36
N MET A 113 -12.75 -9.77 5.69
CA MET A 113 -12.64 -9.89 4.24
C MET A 113 -12.99 -11.33 3.80
N PRO A 114 -13.83 -11.50 2.76
CA PRO A 114 -14.18 -12.81 2.26
C PRO A 114 -12.95 -13.69 2.05
N GLN A 115 -12.96 -14.90 2.62
CA GLN A 115 -11.83 -15.82 2.57
C GLN A 115 -11.35 -16.06 1.12
N ALA A 116 -12.27 -16.13 0.17
CA ALA A 116 -11.95 -16.30 -1.25
C ALA A 116 -11.02 -15.22 -1.83
N ILE A 117 -11.05 -13.98 -1.32
CA ILE A 117 -10.09 -12.93 -1.72
C ILE A 117 -8.70 -13.26 -1.20
N ARG A 118 -8.58 -13.64 0.08
CA ARG A 118 -7.30 -14.02 0.70
C ARG A 118 -6.73 -15.31 0.10
N ASP A 119 -7.59 -16.24 -0.29
CA ASP A 119 -7.20 -17.47 -0.98
C ASP A 119 -6.59 -17.15 -2.35
N MET A 120 -7.19 -16.24 -3.12
CA MET A 120 -6.63 -15.80 -4.41
C MET A 120 -5.29 -15.08 -4.26
N VAL A 121 -5.12 -14.29 -3.19
CA VAL A 121 -3.84 -13.66 -2.85
C VAL A 121 -2.76 -14.72 -2.56
N ASP A 122 -3.12 -15.78 -1.83
CA ASP A 122 -2.21 -16.91 -1.57
C ASP A 122 -1.90 -17.73 -2.84
N GLU A 123 -2.89 -17.91 -3.71
CA GLU A 123 -2.75 -18.66 -4.97
C GLU A 123 -1.76 -17.98 -5.93
N TYR A 124 -1.86 -16.66 -6.09
CA TYR A 124 -0.99 -15.90 -7.00
C TYR A 124 0.26 -15.34 -6.33
N ILE A 125 0.35 -15.36 -4.99
CA ILE A 125 1.39 -14.66 -4.23
C ILE A 125 1.50 -13.22 -4.73
N ASN A 126 0.35 -12.56 -4.85
CA ASN A 126 0.20 -11.24 -5.46
C ASN A 126 -1.10 -10.57 -4.95
N CYS A 127 -1.31 -9.29 -5.31
CA CYS A 127 -2.57 -8.58 -5.12
C CYS A 127 -3.04 -8.31 -3.68
N GLU A 128 -2.24 -8.57 -2.66
CA GLU A 128 -2.58 -8.28 -1.26
C GLU A 128 -2.78 -6.77 -1.04
N ASP A 129 -1.97 -5.97 -1.73
CA ASP A 129 -2.05 -4.51 -1.76
C ASP A 129 -3.35 -4.01 -2.43
N ILE A 130 -3.76 -4.62 -3.54
CA ILE A 130 -5.02 -4.34 -4.24
C ILE A 130 -6.19 -4.70 -3.33
N ALA A 131 -6.16 -5.88 -2.69
CA ALA A 131 -7.20 -6.33 -1.77
C ALA A 131 -7.36 -5.36 -0.58
N MET A 132 -6.25 -4.86 -0.02
CA MET A 132 -6.28 -3.83 1.02
C MET A 132 -6.90 -2.51 0.52
N ASN A 133 -6.55 -2.05 -0.69
CA ASN A 133 -7.15 -0.83 -1.25
C ASN A 133 -8.66 -1.00 -1.52
N PHE A 134 -9.10 -2.17 -1.98
CA PHE A 134 -10.52 -2.51 -2.14
C PHE A 134 -11.26 -2.43 -0.79
N LEU A 135 -10.70 -3.07 0.25
CA LEU A 135 -11.27 -3.08 1.60
C LEU A 135 -11.43 -1.66 2.16
N VAL A 136 -10.36 -0.87 2.15
CA VAL A 136 -10.39 0.48 2.73
C VAL A 136 -11.33 1.39 1.94
N SER A 137 -11.32 1.30 0.60
CA SER A 137 -12.23 2.11 -0.23
C SER A 137 -13.70 1.69 -0.04
N HIS A 138 -13.97 0.38 0.13
CA HIS A 138 -15.30 -0.15 0.42
C HIS A 138 -15.86 0.38 1.75
N ILE A 139 -15.04 0.43 2.79
CA ILE A 139 -15.46 0.87 4.13
C ILE A 139 -15.62 2.39 4.18
N THR A 140 -14.64 3.12 3.67
CA THR A 140 -14.55 4.57 3.88
C THR A 140 -15.27 5.38 2.82
N ARG A 141 -15.46 4.79 1.62
CA ARG A 141 -15.91 5.50 0.42
C ARG A 141 -15.01 6.68 0.05
N LYS A 142 -13.71 6.54 0.34
CA LYS A 142 -12.70 7.55 0.02
C LYS A 142 -11.53 6.93 -0.75
N PRO A 143 -10.91 7.68 -1.67
CA PRO A 143 -9.67 7.27 -2.33
C PRO A 143 -8.48 7.34 -1.34
N PRO A 144 -7.35 6.65 -1.66
CA PRO A 144 -6.12 6.76 -0.88
C PRO A 144 -5.47 8.15 -1.04
N ILE A 145 -4.42 8.42 -0.25
CA ILE A 145 -3.61 9.65 -0.38
C ILE A 145 -2.19 9.28 -0.81
N LYS A 146 -1.78 9.80 -1.97
CA LYS A 146 -0.41 9.73 -2.42
C LYS A 146 0.42 10.82 -1.75
N VAL A 147 1.60 10.47 -1.26
CA VAL A 147 2.62 11.42 -0.77
C VAL A 147 3.82 11.46 -1.69
N THR A 148 4.41 12.65 -1.86
CA THR A 148 5.67 12.87 -2.59
C THR A 148 5.62 12.48 -4.08
N SER A 149 6.70 12.79 -4.81
CA SER A 149 6.85 12.39 -6.21
C SER A 149 7.31 10.94 -6.44
N ARG A 150 7.53 10.12 -5.41
CA ARG A 150 7.97 8.72 -5.59
C ARG A 150 6.83 7.87 -6.12
N TRP A 151 6.99 7.27 -7.30
CA TRP A 151 5.97 6.39 -7.89
C TRP A 151 6.31 4.91 -7.79
N THR A 152 7.59 4.58 -7.70
CA THR A 152 8.11 3.22 -7.61
C THR A 152 9.39 3.24 -6.79
N PHE A 153 9.60 2.23 -5.96
CA PHE A 153 10.90 1.95 -5.35
C PHE A 153 11.65 1.02 -6.29
N ARG A 154 12.83 1.44 -6.74
CA ARG A 154 13.72 0.57 -7.50
C ARG A 154 14.74 0.01 -6.52
N CYS A 155 14.98 -1.29 -6.57
CA CYS A 155 16.10 -1.92 -5.91
C CYS A 155 17.13 -2.36 -6.97
N PRO A 156 18.18 -1.55 -7.25
CA PRO A 156 19.17 -1.88 -8.27
C PRO A 156 19.97 -3.16 -7.99
N GLY A 157 20.00 -3.62 -6.74
CA GLY A 157 20.75 -4.79 -6.30
C GLY A 157 19.90 -6.01 -5.96
N CYS A 158 18.58 -5.96 -6.16
CA CYS A 158 17.70 -7.10 -5.86
C CYS A 158 17.70 -8.05 -7.07
N PRO A 159 18.17 -9.30 -6.92
CA PRO A 159 18.36 -10.22 -8.05
C PRO A 159 17.04 -10.74 -8.64
N GLN A 160 15.96 -10.76 -7.86
CA GLN A 160 14.60 -11.11 -8.28
C GLN A 160 13.60 -10.26 -7.49
N ALA A 161 12.63 -9.67 -8.18
CA ALA A 161 11.45 -9.05 -7.58
C ALA A 161 10.20 -9.62 -8.26
N LEU A 162 9.13 -9.85 -7.50
CA LEU A 162 7.88 -10.46 -8.01
C LEU A 162 7.31 -9.71 -9.22
N SER A 163 7.54 -8.40 -9.30
CA SER A 163 7.09 -7.56 -10.42
C SER A 163 7.85 -7.76 -11.73
N HIS A 164 8.97 -8.51 -11.72
CA HIS A 164 9.73 -8.86 -12.93
C HIS A 164 9.17 -10.07 -13.66
N ASP A 165 8.22 -10.81 -13.05
CA ASP A 165 7.54 -11.91 -13.71
C ASP A 165 6.58 -11.37 -14.79
N ASP A 166 6.64 -11.95 -15.99
CA ASP A 166 5.80 -11.56 -17.12
C ASP A 166 4.29 -11.71 -16.81
N SER A 167 3.93 -12.63 -15.92
CA SER A 167 2.55 -12.87 -15.50
C SER A 167 2.01 -11.83 -14.51
N HIS A 168 2.90 -11.08 -13.84
CA HIS A 168 2.57 -10.24 -12.69
C HIS A 168 1.42 -9.26 -12.95
N PHE A 169 1.45 -8.58 -14.10
CA PHE A 169 0.39 -7.63 -14.47
C PHE A 169 -0.92 -8.33 -14.82
N HIS A 170 -0.84 -9.47 -15.51
CA HIS A 170 -2.01 -10.24 -15.92
C HIS A 170 -2.75 -10.82 -14.70
N GLU A 171 -2.02 -11.32 -13.70
CA GLU A 171 -2.57 -11.75 -12.42
C GLU A 171 -3.27 -10.60 -11.69
N ARG A 172 -2.65 -9.41 -11.64
CA ARG A 172 -3.29 -8.23 -11.03
C ARG A 172 -4.57 -7.82 -11.75
N HIS A 173 -4.67 -7.98 -13.07
CA HIS A 173 -5.93 -7.78 -13.79
C HIS A 173 -6.99 -8.80 -13.35
N LYS A 174 -6.62 -10.08 -13.23
CA LYS A 174 -7.52 -11.14 -12.73
C LYS A 174 -8.00 -10.84 -11.31
N CYS A 175 -7.11 -10.44 -10.42
CA CYS A 175 -7.44 -10.07 -9.04
C CYS A 175 -8.49 -8.97 -8.99
N ILE A 176 -8.29 -7.86 -9.72
CA ILE A 176 -9.26 -6.74 -9.72
C ILE A 176 -10.64 -7.23 -10.16
N ASN A 177 -10.73 -7.96 -11.28
CA ASN A 177 -12.03 -8.44 -11.77
C ASN A 177 -12.70 -9.43 -10.82
N PHE A 178 -11.91 -10.33 -10.20
CA PHE A 178 -12.44 -11.25 -9.20
C PHE A 178 -12.93 -10.51 -7.96
N PHE A 179 -12.17 -9.54 -7.44
CA PHE A 179 -12.58 -8.74 -6.28
C PHE A 179 -13.85 -7.95 -6.57
N VAL A 180 -13.99 -7.35 -7.76
CA VAL A 180 -15.23 -6.68 -8.19
C VAL A 180 -16.42 -7.64 -8.14
N LYS A 181 -16.25 -8.88 -8.61
CA LYS A 181 -17.30 -9.90 -8.56
C LYS A 181 -17.68 -10.26 -7.12
N VAL A 182 -16.70 -10.40 -6.22
CA VAL A 182 -16.94 -10.72 -4.80
C VAL A 182 -17.62 -9.56 -4.05
N TYR A 183 -17.18 -8.33 -4.28
CA TYR A 183 -17.79 -7.13 -3.66
C TYR A 183 -19.12 -6.73 -4.32
N GLY A 184 -19.38 -7.17 -5.55
CA GLY A 184 -20.59 -6.84 -6.33
C GLY A 184 -20.52 -5.50 -7.08
N TYR A 185 -19.42 -4.75 -6.96
CA TYR A 185 -19.19 -3.47 -7.63
C TYR A 185 -17.70 -3.10 -7.56
N MET A 186 -17.27 -2.03 -8.25
CA MET A 186 -15.91 -1.48 -8.15
C MET A 186 -15.80 -0.50 -6.95
N PRO A 187 -15.09 -0.85 -5.86
CA PRO A 187 -14.98 0.02 -4.70
C PRO A 187 -13.90 1.09 -4.82
N LEU A 188 -12.91 0.89 -5.70
CA LEU A 188 -11.80 1.83 -5.86
C LEU A 188 -12.29 3.16 -6.42
N LEU A 189 -11.80 4.26 -5.85
CA LEU A 189 -12.13 5.61 -6.26
C LEU A 189 -10.89 6.32 -6.78
N TYR A 190 -11.02 7.03 -7.90
CA TYR A 190 -9.94 7.86 -8.42
C TYR A 190 -9.72 9.11 -7.56
N THR A 191 -8.48 9.59 -7.55
CA THR A 191 -8.07 10.87 -7.00
C THR A 191 -6.89 11.42 -7.80
N GLN A 192 -6.84 12.74 -7.92
CA GLN A 192 -5.69 13.47 -8.46
C GLN A 192 -4.87 14.12 -7.33
N PHE A 193 -5.23 13.82 -6.08
CA PHE A 193 -4.66 14.46 -4.90
C PHE A 193 -3.31 13.84 -4.51
N ARG A 194 -2.30 14.71 -4.40
CA ARG A 194 -0.97 14.39 -3.87
C ARG A 194 -0.62 15.40 -2.79
N VAL A 195 -0.09 14.92 -1.67
CA VAL A 195 0.41 15.77 -0.59
C VAL A 195 1.93 15.87 -0.67
N ASP A 196 2.42 17.10 -0.70
CA ASP A 196 3.82 17.46 -0.54
C ASP A 196 3.96 18.42 0.65
N SER A 197 5.18 18.63 1.15
CA SER A 197 5.45 19.64 2.17
C SER A 197 5.07 21.04 1.69
N VAL A 198 4.68 21.93 2.61
CA VAL A 198 4.29 23.32 2.30
C VAL A 198 5.36 24.05 1.46
N LEU A 199 6.64 23.78 1.71
CA LEU A 199 7.77 24.41 1.01
C LEU A 199 8.34 23.54 -0.12
N PHE A 200 7.65 22.48 -0.52
CA PHE A 200 8.06 21.62 -1.63
C PHE A 200 8.22 22.44 -2.90
N LYS A 201 9.36 22.26 -3.59
CA LYS A 201 9.78 23.05 -4.77
C LYS A 201 9.76 24.58 -4.64
N THR A 202 9.51 25.11 -3.44
CA THR A 202 9.58 26.55 -3.15
C THR A 202 11.05 26.96 -3.02
N ARG A 203 11.47 28.03 -3.71
CA ARG A 203 12.80 28.61 -3.54
C ARG A 203 12.79 29.47 -2.29
N LEU A 204 13.76 29.26 -1.40
CA LEU A 204 13.92 30.06 -0.19
C LEU A 204 15.21 30.90 -0.27
N PRO A 205 15.25 32.06 0.41
CA PRO A 205 16.50 32.77 0.66
C PRO A 205 17.56 31.88 1.33
N HIS A 206 18.85 32.23 1.15
CA HIS A 206 19.98 31.42 1.63
C HIS A 206 20.05 31.28 3.17
N ASP A 207 19.39 32.18 3.92
CA ASP A 207 19.34 32.17 5.38
C ASP A 207 18.17 31.33 5.95
N LYS A 208 17.36 30.70 5.10
CA LYS A 208 16.20 29.89 5.51
C LYS A 208 16.40 28.41 5.21
N THR A 209 15.83 27.55 6.05
CA THR A 209 15.85 26.09 5.89
C THR A 209 14.44 25.53 5.77
N LYS A 210 14.30 24.42 5.03
CA LYS A 210 13.05 23.67 4.96
C LYS A 210 13.03 22.59 6.04
N CYS A 211 11.86 22.29 6.58
CA CYS A 211 11.67 21.12 7.44
C CYS A 211 12.00 19.81 6.71
N PHE A 212 11.70 19.76 5.41
CA PHE A 212 12.00 18.65 4.53
C PHE A 212 12.74 19.18 3.29
N LYS A 213 13.97 18.70 3.04
CA LYS A 213 14.82 19.24 1.96
C LYS A 213 14.34 18.78 0.57
N PHE A 214 13.79 17.57 0.49
CA PHE A 214 13.43 16.88 -0.76
C PHE A 214 11.95 16.46 -0.82
N ILE A 215 11.14 16.87 0.15
CA ILE A 215 9.71 16.53 0.29
C ILE A 215 8.93 17.80 0.58
#